data_AF-A0A2N1PEH3-F1
#
_entry.id   AF-A0A2N1PEH3-F1
#
_cell.length_a   1.000
_cell.length_b   1.000
_cell.length_c   1.000
_cell.angle_alpha   90.00
_cell.angle_beta   90.00
_cell.angle_gamma   90.00
#
_symmetry.space_group_name_H-M   'P 1'
#
loop_
_entity.id
_entity.type
_entity.pdbx_description
1 polymer ?
#
loop_
_entity_poly.entity_id
_entity_poly.type
_entity_poly.pdbx_seq_one_letter_code
_entity_poly.pdbx_strand_id
1 'polypeptide(L)'
;MEVQMKVISILKAIASGLIWGLGQLFNGQFIKAILLFGIFLAFIGTEFLTSKYTVETSAYDKIPGEDYGDLWVSNKFIARYNDMVFRDEIDNYDAFDAYIVEIGGFENLTEALLIEFVAEDLLINNPSSYRNIDNPNVIIKATDFANPELNQMLYRKQELLKDSEGKYYFERNKTNEDGSTSKEYVETTLLTHQINEANILTSKVGLTTFSKTGEIHRLAGTEYVKVIDDGATKYINLYDFSIVSITGTTRVNVTGPLYLNSGIVYEYYEPGLVYLGERLQYKETDFTVALRASIRDDIYGVPGNRRDNDDFTRFMLKVYFAMNPEVRDSFEENYNYFFYDKAGIFVKGYWSVYTLGVARKIEFSEYNALSEALIGDGADYDLSSTVSPLGSIPLKGHISTILMLQGLIAIILSLFFMIFMFWSIKDAYQVAEAKRKRQEVLKEGKYFKEVWENFFEYIILSPAMVVLAFISIMPITFGFIMAFTSISGPTSMIETFDWIGLENFVALFDFSSGFGASFGQAFWR
;
A
#
# COMPACT_ATOMS: atom_id res chain seq x y z
N MET A 1 -19.26 40.59 -44.27
CA MET A 1 -17.81 40.76 -44.58
C MET A 1 -17.01 41.22 -43.35
N GLU A 2 -17.45 42.24 -42.61
CA GLU A 2 -16.72 42.76 -41.44
C GLU A 2 -16.63 41.76 -40.25
N VAL A 3 -17.72 41.02 -40.00
CA VAL A 3 -17.76 39.94 -38.98
C VAL A 3 -16.80 38.79 -39.36
N GLN A 4 -16.80 38.35 -40.61
CA GLN A 4 -15.87 37.30 -41.09
C GLN A 4 -14.40 37.71 -40.97
N MET A 5 -14.07 39.00 -41.15
CA MET A 5 -12.69 39.48 -41.00
C MET A 5 -12.25 39.64 -39.53
N LYS A 6 -13.18 39.88 -38.59
CA LYS A 6 -12.90 39.82 -37.14
C LYS A 6 -12.57 38.40 -36.69
N VAL A 7 -13.28 37.40 -37.23
CA VAL A 7 -13.04 35.98 -36.94
C VAL A 7 -11.61 35.58 -37.31
N ILE A 8 -11.06 36.08 -38.42
CA ILE A 8 -9.68 35.77 -38.83
C ILE A 8 -8.64 36.28 -37.81
N SER A 9 -8.83 37.49 -37.25
CA SER A 9 -7.94 38.01 -36.21
C SER A 9 -7.99 37.15 -34.93
N ILE A 10 -9.18 36.69 -34.56
CA ILE A 10 -9.38 35.81 -33.40
C ILE A 10 -8.75 34.43 -33.66
N LEU A 11 -8.95 33.84 -34.84
CA LEU A 11 -8.35 32.55 -35.20
C LEU A 11 -6.83 32.58 -35.13
N LYS A 12 -6.19 33.69 -35.55
CA LYS A 12 -4.74 33.86 -35.42
C LYS A 12 -4.28 33.98 -33.98
N ALA A 13 -5.07 34.63 -33.12
CA ALA A 13 -4.79 34.71 -31.69
C ALA A 13 -4.90 33.33 -31.03
N ILE A 14 -5.95 32.56 -31.36
CA ILE A 14 -6.15 31.18 -30.89
C ILE A 14 -5.01 30.28 -31.37
N ALA A 15 -4.62 30.38 -32.63
CA ALA A 15 -3.48 29.66 -33.20
C ALA A 15 -2.20 29.92 -32.38
N SER A 16 -1.97 31.18 -32.00
CA SER A 16 -0.84 31.58 -31.15
C SER A 16 -0.95 31.13 -29.69
N GLY A 17 -2.15 30.79 -29.21
CA GLY A 17 -2.35 30.21 -27.88
C GLY A 17 -2.03 28.72 -27.83
N LEU A 18 -2.29 28.00 -28.94
CA LEU A 18 -1.99 26.57 -29.06
C LEU A 18 -0.51 26.30 -29.34
N ILE A 19 0.07 27.04 -30.30
CA ILE A 19 1.48 26.97 -30.65
C ILE A 19 2.01 28.40 -30.65
N TRP A 20 2.87 28.73 -29.68
CA TRP A 20 3.30 30.11 -29.50
C TRP A 20 4.13 30.54 -30.71
N GLY A 21 3.81 31.72 -31.26
CA GLY A 21 4.42 32.24 -32.49
C GLY A 21 3.65 31.94 -33.78
N LEU A 22 2.68 31.01 -33.77
CA LEU A 22 1.94 30.64 -34.99
C LEU A 22 1.07 31.80 -35.51
N GLY A 23 0.49 32.60 -34.62
CA GLY A 23 -0.26 33.81 -35.00
C GLY A 23 0.61 34.87 -35.65
N GLN A 24 1.84 35.06 -35.15
CA GLN A 24 2.86 35.95 -35.75
C GLN A 24 3.28 35.45 -37.13
N LEU A 25 3.43 34.14 -37.30
CA LEU A 25 3.76 33.51 -38.59
C LEU A 25 2.67 33.82 -39.63
N PHE A 26 1.39 33.65 -39.28
CA PHE A 26 0.28 34.01 -40.18
C PHE A 26 0.13 35.52 -40.41
N ASN A 27 0.75 36.33 -39.56
CA ASN A 27 0.86 37.77 -39.75
C ASN A 27 2.13 38.16 -40.52
N GLY A 28 2.96 37.22 -40.99
CA GLY A 28 4.20 37.50 -41.71
C GLY A 28 5.27 38.16 -40.84
N GLN A 29 5.20 37.95 -39.52
CA GLN A 29 6.22 38.36 -38.54
C GLN A 29 7.05 37.13 -38.16
N PHE A 30 8.01 36.78 -39.03
CA PHE A 30 8.78 35.55 -38.93
C PHE A 30 9.76 35.54 -37.75
N ILE A 31 10.44 36.65 -37.46
CA ILE A 31 11.41 36.70 -36.36
C ILE A 31 10.68 36.56 -35.02
N LYS A 32 9.55 37.26 -34.84
CA LYS A 32 8.73 37.11 -33.64
C LYS A 32 8.17 35.69 -33.50
N ALA A 33 7.73 35.10 -34.62
CA ALA A 33 7.23 33.74 -34.63
C ALA A 33 8.29 32.74 -34.14
N ILE A 34 9.52 32.82 -34.66
CA ILE A 34 10.63 31.94 -34.25
C ILE A 34 10.97 32.11 -32.78
N LEU A 35 11.05 33.34 -32.28
CA LEU A 35 11.37 33.60 -30.86
C LEU A 35 10.32 32.99 -29.92
N LEU A 36 9.04 33.25 -30.18
CA LEU A 36 7.94 32.74 -29.37
C LEU A 36 7.82 31.22 -29.47
N PHE A 37 8.05 30.66 -30.66
CA PHE A 37 8.08 29.23 -30.87
C PHE A 37 9.26 28.57 -30.13
N GLY A 38 10.43 29.22 -30.07
CA GLY A 38 11.56 28.76 -29.27
C GLY A 38 11.23 28.66 -27.78
N ILE A 39 10.46 29.62 -27.24
CA ILE A 39 9.99 29.57 -25.84
C ILE A 39 8.97 28.45 -25.64
N PHE A 40 8.08 28.22 -26.60
CA PHE A 40 7.16 27.09 -26.58
C PHE A 40 7.90 25.75 -26.61
N LEU A 41 8.93 25.62 -27.46
CA LEU A 41 9.80 24.45 -27.48
C LEU A 41 10.59 24.29 -26.19
N ALA A 42 10.99 25.37 -25.52
CA ALA A 42 11.62 25.29 -24.21
C ALA A 42 10.63 24.77 -23.14
N PHE A 43 9.37 25.22 -23.17
CA PHE A 43 8.32 24.74 -22.27
C PHE A 43 8.05 23.24 -22.47
N ILE A 44 7.71 22.84 -23.70
CA ILE A 44 7.46 21.43 -24.03
C ILE A 44 8.72 20.58 -23.86
N GLY A 45 9.88 21.08 -24.29
CA GLY A 45 11.16 20.41 -24.15
C GLY A 45 11.50 20.13 -22.69
N THR A 46 11.23 21.07 -21.77
CA THR A 46 11.44 20.85 -20.33
C THR A 46 10.57 19.72 -19.80
N GLU A 47 9.31 19.62 -20.24
CA GLU A 47 8.43 18.50 -19.89
C GLU A 47 9.04 17.17 -20.34
N PHE A 48 9.38 17.05 -21.62
CA PHE A 48 9.94 15.80 -22.17
C PHE A 48 11.29 15.44 -21.54
N LEU A 49 12.18 16.41 -21.32
CA LEU A 49 13.51 16.20 -20.73
C LEU A 49 13.45 15.72 -19.27
N THR A 50 12.39 16.08 -18.54
CA THR A 50 12.21 15.69 -17.14
C THR A 50 11.28 14.48 -16.97
N SER A 51 10.61 14.08 -18.05
CA SER A 51 9.71 12.93 -18.06
C SER A 51 10.46 11.60 -18.23
N LYS A 52 9.72 10.51 -17.98
CA LYS A 52 10.07 9.14 -18.33
C LYS A 52 9.02 8.53 -19.27
N TYR A 53 8.44 9.33 -20.17
CA TYR A 53 7.33 8.87 -21.02
C TYR A 53 7.65 7.65 -21.89
N THR A 54 8.90 7.49 -22.30
CA THR A 54 9.34 6.39 -23.17
C THR A 54 10.06 5.27 -22.41
N VAL A 55 10.16 5.38 -21.08
CA VAL A 55 10.84 4.39 -20.25
C VAL A 55 9.78 3.49 -19.65
N GLU A 56 9.97 2.18 -19.81
CA GLU A 56 9.17 1.20 -19.07
C GLU A 56 9.54 1.28 -17.60
N THR A 57 8.53 1.44 -16.75
CA THR A 57 8.66 1.47 -15.30
C THR A 57 7.71 0.46 -14.71
N SER A 58 8.10 -0.13 -13.59
CA SER A 58 7.35 -1.14 -12.90
C SER A 58 7.18 -0.77 -11.43
N ALA A 59 6.05 -1.18 -10.83
CA ALA A 59 5.87 -1.03 -9.39
C ALA A 59 6.92 -1.86 -8.61
N TYR A 60 7.33 -3.00 -9.18
CA TYR A 60 8.31 -3.91 -8.61
C TYR A 60 9.74 -3.33 -8.57
N ASP A 61 10.02 -2.23 -9.29
CA ASP A 61 11.28 -1.50 -9.19
C ASP A 61 11.47 -0.85 -7.79
N LYS A 62 10.38 -0.74 -7.02
CA LYS A 62 10.37 -0.19 -5.66
C LYS A 62 10.56 -1.26 -4.58
N ILE A 63 10.56 -2.54 -4.97
CA ILE A 63 10.80 -3.68 -4.08
C ILE A 63 12.30 -4.03 -4.13
N PRO A 64 12.99 -4.15 -2.98
CA PRO A 64 14.38 -4.61 -2.94
C PRO A 64 14.56 -6.01 -3.52
N GLY A 65 15.79 -6.34 -3.94
CA GLY A 65 16.12 -7.63 -4.55
C GLY A 65 15.78 -7.70 -6.04
N GLU A 66 16.24 -8.76 -6.68
CA GLU A 66 16.13 -9.02 -8.11
C GLU A 66 15.36 -10.33 -8.35
N ASP A 67 14.61 -10.36 -9.45
CA ASP A 67 13.93 -11.58 -9.90
C ASP A 67 14.94 -12.69 -10.24
N TYR A 68 14.55 -13.96 -10.14
CA TYR A 68 15.47 -15.08 -10.42
C TYR A 68 15.79 -15.24 -11.91
N GLY A 69 14.84 -14.86 -12.76
CA GLY A 69 14.92 -14.79 -14.20
C GLY A 69 14.49 -16.07 -14.91
N ASP A 70 13.95 -15.91 -16.12
CA ASP A 70 13.45 -17.00 -16.97
C ASP A 70 14.53 -18.04 -17.33
N LEU A 71 15.80 -17.64 -17.33
CA LEU A 71 16.93 -18.55 -17.57
C LEU A 71 17.10 -19.59 -16.46
N TRP A 72 16.78 -19.24 -15.21
CA TRP A 72 16.78 -20.20 -14.12
C TRP A 72 15.64 -21.20 -14.30
N VAL A 73 14.44 -20.72 -14.62
CA VAL A 73 13.27 -21.59 -14.84
C VAL A 73 13.54 -22.59 -15.97
N SER A 74 13.89 -22.07 -17.14
CA SER A 74 14.10 -22.88 -18.35
C SER A 74 15.28 -23.86 -18.27
N ASN A 75 16.41 -23.47 -17.66
CA ASN A 75 17.62 -24.29 -17.69
C ASN A 75 17.87 -25.11 -16.42
N LYS A 76 17.28 -24.72 -15.28
CA LYS A 76 17.58 -25.32 -13.97
C LYS A 76 16.36 -25.96 -13.35
N PHE A 77 15.32 -25.18 -13.08
CA PHE A 77 14.12 -25.68 -12.41
C PHE A 77 13.48 -26.85 -13.15
N ILE A 78 13.24 -26.72 -14.46
CA ILE A 78 12.62 -27.79 -15.27
C ILE A 78 13.48 -29.06 -15.28
N ALA A 79 14.80 -28.91 -15.42
CA ALA A 79 15.72 -30.05 -15.41
C ALA A 79 15.72 -30.77 -14.05
N ARG A 80 15.69 -30.00 -12.96
CA ARG A 80 15.64 -30.55 -11.60
C ARG A 80 14.32 -31.24 -11.31
N TYR A 81 13.19 -30.59 -11.62
CA TYR A 81 11.86 -31.17 -11.44
C TYR A 81 11.77 -32.54 -12.12
N ASN A 82 12.17 -32.62 -13.40
CA ASN A 82 12.17 -33.88 -14.14
C ASN A 82 13.13 -34.93 -13.58
N ASP A 83 14.32 -34.55 -13.10
CA ASP A 83 15.27 -35.49 -12.47
C ASP A 83 14.73 -36.03 -11.13
N MET A 84 14.08 -35.19 -10.33
CA MET A 84 13.45 -35.60 -9.06
C MET A 84 12.28 -36.56 -9.29
N VAL A 85 11.41 -36.27 -10.27
CA VAL A 85 10.33 -37.19 -10.67
C VAL A 85 10.91 -38.50 -11.22
N PHE A 86 11.95 -38.43 -12.06
CA PHE A 86 12.59 -39.62 -12.63
C PHE A 86 13.26 -40.54 -11.59
N ARG A 87 13.74 -39.96 -10.48
CA ARG A 87 14.41 -40.68 -9.38
C ARG A 87 13.46 -41.17 -8.29
N ASP A 88 12.15 -40.95 -8.44
CA ASP A 88 11.15 -41.18 -7.39
C ASP A 88 11.47 -40.41 -6.09
N GLU A 89 12.07 -39.22 -6.20
CA GLU A 89 12.28 -38.32 -5.05
C GLU A 89 11.01 -37.52 -4.72
N ILE A 90 10.21 -37.22 -5.73
CA ILE A 90 8.86 -36.62 -5.62
C ILE A 90 7.92 -37.37 -6.54
N ASP A 91 6.63 -37.37 -6.20
CA ASP A 91 5.59 -37.88 -7.09
C ASP A 91 5.41 -36.97 -8.32
N ASN A 92 5.01 -37.56 -9.45
CA ASN A 92 4.64 -36.76 -10.61
C ASN A 92 3.44 -35.88 -10.28
N TYR A 93 3.49 -34.61 -10.69
CA TYR A 93 2.49 -33.63 -10.31
C TYR A 93 1.55 -33.34 -11.49
N ASP A 94 0.48 -34.13 -11.62
CA ASP A 94 -0.46 -34.09 -12.76
C ASP A 94 -1.01 -32.68 -13.04
N ALA A 95 -1.23 -31.88 -11.98
CA ALA A 95 -1.68 -30.49 -12.12
C ALA A 95 -0.65 -29.60 -12.82
N PHE A 96 0.64 -29.81 -12.53
CA PHE A 96 1.72 -29.07 -13.20
C PHE A 96 1.88 -29.53 -14.65
N ASP A 97 1.82 -30.83 -14.92
CA ASP A 97 1.86 -31.35 -16.30
C ASP A 97 0.71 -30.78 -17.15
N ALA A 98 -0.50 -30.72 -16.58
CA ALA A 98 -1.65 -30.09 -17.24
C ALA A 98 -1.42 -28.60 -17.51
N TYR A 99 -0.87 -27.87 -16.54
CA TYR A 99 -0.52 -26.46 -16.70
C TYR A 99 0.54 -26.24 -17.79
N ILE A 100 1.57 -27.09 -17.85
CA ILE A 100 2.59 -27.03 -18.91
C ILE A 100 1.97 -27.24 -20.29
N VAL A 101 1.02 -28.17 -20.44
CA VAL A 101 0.28 -28.35 -21.69
C VAL A 101 -0.55 -27.12 -22.04
N GLU A 102 -1.19 -26.48 -21.05
CA GLU A 102 -2.00 -25.28 -21.24
C GLU A 102 -1.17 -24.09 -21.75
N ILE A 103 0.00 -23.84 -21.17
CA ILE A 103 0.92 -22.78 -21.62
C ILE A 103 1.67 -23.14 -22.91
N GLY A 104 1.42 -24.33 -23.48
CA GLY A 104 1.96 -24.75 -24.77
C GLY A 104 3.37 -25.32 -24.72
N GLY A 105 3.83 -25.80 -23.56
CA GLY A 105 5.13 -26.45 -23.40
C GLY A 105 6.06 -25.77 -22.40
N PHE A 106 7.08 -26.51 -21.97
CA PHE A 106 8.10 -26.07 -21.00
C PHE A 106 8.89 -24.85 -21.47
N GLU A 107 9.06 -24.68 -22.78
CA GLU A 107 9.75 -23.54 -23.41
C GLU A 107 9.08 -22.19 -23.15
N ASN A 108 7.78 -22.20 -22.83
CA ASN A 108 7.01 -20.98 -22.54
C ASN A 108 6.95 -20.68 -21.03
N LEU A 109 7.45 -21.56 -20.16
CA LEU A 109 7.42 -21.37 -18.73
C LEU A 109 8.42 -20.27 -18.31
N THR A 110 7.91 -19.08 -18.05
CA THR A 110 8.64 -17.96 -17.46
C THR A 110 8.62 -18.01 -15.93
N GLU A 111 9.44 -17.18 -15.27
CA GLU A 111 9.37 -17.03 -13.81
C GLU A 111 8.00 -16.52 -13.36
N ALA A 112 7.40 -15.60 -14.12
CA ALA A 112 6.06 -15.11 -13.82
C ALA A 112 5.02 -16.25 -13.87
N LEU A 113 5.05 -17.08 -14.92
CA LEU A 113 4.12 -18.21 -15.04
C LEU A 113 4.38 -19.31 -14.01
N LEU A 114 5.63 -19.52 -13.60
CA LEU A 114 5.96 -20.42 -12.49
C LEU A 114 5.39 -19.89 -11.17
N ILE A 115 5.52 -18.60 -10.90
CA ILE A 115 4.96 -17.94 -9.71
C ILE A 115 3.43 -18.06 -9.68
N GLU A 116 2.76 -17.85 -10.81
CA GLU A 116 1.30 -18.03 -10.93
C GLU A 116 0.88 -19.47 -10.61
N PHE A 117 1.61 -20.46 -11.14
CA PHE A 117 1.34 -21.87 -10.81
C PHE A 117 1.56 -22.19 -9.34
N VAL A 118 2.66 -21.72 -8.73
CA VAL A 118 2.93 -21.91 -7.29
C VAL A 118 1.80 -21.31 -6.44
N ALA A 119 1.32 -20.13 -6.82
CA ALA A 119 0.21 -19.47 -6.15
C ALA A 119 -1.08 -20.29 -6.23
N GLU A 120 -1.45 -20.74 -7.43
CA GLU A 120 -2.63 -21.58 -7.65
C GLU A 120 -2.54 -22.90 -6.89
N ASP A 121 -1.39 -23.57 -6.97
CA ASP A 121 -1.11 -24.83 -6.29
C ASP A 121 -1.30 -24.71 -4.77
N LEU A 122 -0.75 -23.66 -4.17
CA LEU A 122 -0.88 -23.41 -2.75
C LEU A 122 -2.32 -23.10 -2.34
N LEU A 123 -3.08 -22.36 -3.14
CA LEU A 123 -4.49 -22.06 -2.87
C LEU A 123 -5.36 -23.33 -2.94
N ILE A 124 -5.13 -24.20 -3.93
CA ILE A 124 -5.89 -25.44 -4.12
C ILE A 124 -5.62 -26.44 -2.97
N ASN A 125 -4.37 -26.56 -2.56
CA ASN A 125 -3.94 -27.56 -1.58
C ASN A 125 -4.03 -27.09 -0.12
N ASN A 126 -4.29 -25.80 0.12
CA ASN A 126 -4.50 -25.25 1.46
C ASN A 126 -5.90 -24.63 1.64
N PRO A 127 -7.00 -25.37 1.43
CA PRO A 127 -8.32 -24.82 1.65
C PRO A 127 -8.57 -24.57 3.14
N SER A 128 -9.31 -23.51 3.46
CA SER A 128 -9.82 -23.31 4.81
C SER A 128 -10.59 -24.53 5.27
N SER A 129 -10.37 -24.97 6.51
CA SER A 129 -10.91 -26.22 7.00
C SER A 129 -11.13 -26.24 8.50
N TYR A 130 -11.97 -27.17 8.95
CA TYR A 130 -12.24 -27.48 10.34
C TYR A 130 -11.66 -28.86 10.64
N ARG A 131 -10.63 -28.90 11.49
CA ARG A 131 -10.02 -30.13 11.99
C ARG A 131 -10.67 -30.51 13.31
N ASN A 132 -11.19 -31.73 13.40
CA ASN A 132 -11.72 -32.24 14.66
C ASN A 132 -10.56 -32.40 15.66
N ILE A 133 -10.70 -31.83 16.87
CA ILE A 133 -9.63 -31.90 17.86
C ILE A 133 -9.47 -33.31 18.44
N ASP A 134 -10.57 -34.03 18.67
CA ASP A 134 -10.59 -35.40 19.20
C ASP A 134 -10.00 -36.41 18.21
N ASN A 135 -10.29 -36.22 16.93
CA ASN A 135 -9.77 -37.05 15.84
C ASN A 135 -9.11 -36.17 14.76
N PRO A 136 -7.81 -35.85 14.91
CA PRO A 136 -7.10 -34.95 14.01
C PRO A 136 -7.06 -35.39 12.53
N ASN A 137 -7.36 -36.66 12.24
CA ASN A 137 -7.44 -37.19 10.87
C ASN A 137 -8.74 -36.76 10.15
N VAL A 138 -9.72 -36.23 10.88
CA VAL A 138 -10.97 -35.72 10.31
C VAL A 138 -10.82 -34.22 10.06
N ILE A 139 -10.59 -33.88 8.80
CA ILE A 139 -10.51 -32.51 8.31
C ILE A 139 -11.66 -32.29 7.33
N ILE A 140 -12.46 -31.27 7.58
CA ILE A 140 -13.63 -30.92 6.77
C ILE A 140 -13.35 -29.57 6.13
N LYS A 141 -13.45 -29.45 4.81
CA LYS A 141 -13.31 -28.15 4.13
C LYS A 141 -14.38 -27.20 4.66
N ALA A 142 -14.04 -25.93 4.83
CA ALA A 142 -14.98 -24.92 5.33
C ALA A 142 -16.22 -24.79 4.45
N THR A 143 -16.08 -25.00 3.13
CA THR A 143 -17.19 -25.04 2.16
C THR A 143 -18.16 -26.20 2.36
N ASP A 144 -17.66 -27.30 2.93
CA ASP A 144 -18.40 -28.55 3.10
C ASP A 144 -18.87 -28.73 4.56
N PHE A 145 -18.59 -27.75 5.42
CA PHE A 145 -18.89 -27.80 6.84
C PHE A 145 -20.39 -27.67 7.08
N ALA A 146 -20.98 -28.64 7.78
CA ALA A 146 -22.42 -28.66 8.03
C ALA A 146 -22.83 -27.67 9.13
N ASN A 147 -23.92 -26.93 8.90
CA ASN A 147 -24.50 -25.97 9.83
C ASN A 147 -23.48 -24.98 10.43
N PRO A 148 -22.71 -24.24 9.59
CA PRO A 148 -21.67 -23.33 10.05
C PRO A 148 -22.22 -22.20 10.93
N GLU A 149 -23.51 -21.87 10.82
CA GLU A 149 -24.20 -20.90 11.68
C GLU A 149 -24.28 -21.34 13.16
N LEU A 150 -24.09 -22.62 13.45
CA LEU A 150 -24.02 -23.15 14.83
C LEU A 150 -22.60 -23.06 15.42
N ASN A 151 -21.60 -22.61 14.65
CA ASN A 151 -20.23 -22.48 15.13
C ASN A 151 -20.15 -21.43 16.25
N GLN A 152 -19.90 -21.91 17.47
CA GLN A 152 -19.64 -21.03 18.61
C GLN A 152 -18.14 -20.95 18.88
N MET A 153 -17.55 -19.77 18.66
CA MET A 153 -16.13 -19.55 18.93
C MET A 153 -15.81 -19.71 20.42
N LEU A 154 -14.71 -20.41 20.72
CA LEU A 154 -14.18 -20.60 22.06
C LEU A 154 -12.95 -19.69 22.28
N TYR A 155 -13.13 -18.68 23.12
CA TYR A 155 -12.10 -17.72 23.51
C TYR A 155 -11.15 -18.35 24.53
N ARG A 156 -10.12 -19.04 24.03
CA ARG A 156 -9.13 -19.75 24.85
C ARG A 156 -8.04 -18.89 25.48
N LYS A 157 -7.87 -17.62 25.08
CA LYS A 157 -6.90 -16.69 25.66
C LYS A 157 -7.56 -15.34 25.97
N GLN A 158 -7.62 -14.99 27.26
CA GLN A 158 -8.24 -13.75 27.74
C GLN A 158 -7.94 -13.57 29.24
N GLU A 159 -7.73 -12.33 29.65
CA GLU A 159 -7.73 -11.96 31.06
C GLU A 159 -9.15 -11.64 31.52
N LEU A 160 -9.60 -12.34 32.55
CA LEU A 160 -10.89 -12.13 33.19
C LEU A 160 -10.70 -11.85 34.68
N LEU A 161 -11.75 -11.35 35.29
CA LEU A 161 -11.89 -11.15 36.71
C LEU A 161 -13.05 -11.99 37.22
N LYS A 162 -12.95 -12.51 38.44
CA LYS A 162 -13.94 -13.41 39.02
C LYS A 162 -14.44 -12.85 40.34
N ASP A 163 -15.75 -12.84 40.54
CA ASP A 163 -16.35 -12.43 41.80
C ASP A 163 -16.56 -13.60 42.79
N SER A 164 -17.06 -13.29 43.98
CA SER A 164 -17.36 -14.29 45.01
C SER A 164 -18.53 -15.23 44.66
N GLU A 165 -19.37 -14.85 43.68
CA GLU A 165 -20.49 -15.67 43.19
C GLU A 165 -20.07 -16.59 42.03
N GLY A 166 -18.83 -16.46 41.55
CA GLY A 166 -18.28 -17.24 40.44
C GLY A 166 -18.63 -16.70 39.06
N LYS A 167 -19.08 -15.44 38.95
CA LYS A 167 -19.26 -14.76 37.66
C LYS A 167 -17.95 -14.18 37.17
N TYR A 168 -17.84 -14.01 35.86
CA TYR A 168 -16.63 -13.55 35.19
C TYR A 168 -16.86 -12.20 34.55
N TYR A 169 -15.84 -11.34 34.56
CA TYR A 169 -15.90 -9.99 34.03
C TYR A 169 -14.65 -9.71 33.21
N PHE A 170 -14.78 -8.96 32.11
CA PHE A 170 -13.64 -8.40 31.39
C PHE A 170 -13.62 -6.88 31.53
N GLU A 171 -12.44 -6.29 31.45
CA GLU A 171 -12.24 -4.85 31.57
C GLU A 171 -12.57 -4.14 30.24
N ARG A 172 -13.38 -3.09 30.29
CA ARG A 172 -13.74 -2.22 29.16
C ARG A 172 -13.53 -0.75 29.51
N ASN A 173 -13.05 0.04 28.55
CA ASN A 173 -12.99 1.49 28.69
C ASN A 173 -14.35 2.11 28.34
N LYS A 174 -14.84 3.00 29.20
CA LYS A 174 -16.07 3.79 29.01
C LYS A 174 -15.74 5.26 28.87
N THR A 175 -16.18 5.87 27.78
CA THR A 175 -16.16 7.33 27.61
C THR A 175 -17.35 7.94 28.34
N ASN A 176 -17.09 8.85 29.25
CA ASN A 176 -18.10 9.60 30.00
C ASN A 176 -18.59 10.80 29.18
N GLU A 177 -19.72 11.40 29.59
CA GLU A 177 -20.33 12.55 28.90
C GLU A 177 -19.42 13.80 28.87
N ASP A 178 -18.46 13.88 29.79
CA ASP A 178 -17.45 14.94 29.86
C ASP A 178 -16.20 14.66 28.98
N GLY A 179 -16.19 13.57 28.22
CA GLY A 179 -15.07 13.13 27.39
C GLY A 179 -13.96 12.40 28.15
N SER A 180 -14.06 12.25 29.48
CA SER A 180 -13.10 11.46 30.27
C SER A 180 -13.29 9.95 30.06
N THR A 181 -12.24 9.15 30.27
CA THR A 181 -12.30 7.68 30.18
C THR A 181 -12.26 7.06 31.58
N SER A 182 -13.23 6.19 31.88
CA SER A 182 -13.27 5.36 33.08
C SER A 182 -13.24 3.87 32.73
N LYS A 183 -12.85 3.02 33.69
CA LYS A 183 -12.87 1.56 33.50
C LYS A 183 -14.14 0.98 34.09
N GLU A 184 -14.75 0.07 33.36
CA GLU A 184 -15.85 -0.77 33.84
C GLU A 184 -15.56 -2.25 33.59
N TYR A 185 -16.22 -3.11 34.34
CA TYR A 185 -16.03 -4.55 34.29
C TYR A 185 -17.36 -5.19 33.95
N VAL A 186 -17.45 -5.75 32.75
CA VAL A 186 -18.71 -6.23 32.18
C VAL A 186 -18.76 -7.75 32.31
N GLU A 187 -19.88 -8.26 32.84
CA GLU A 187 -20.06 -9.71 33.00
C GLU A 187 -19.98 -10.41 31.63
N THR A 188 -19.30 -11.54 31.60
CA THR A 188 -19.12 -12.37 30.41
C THR A 188 -19.11 -13.84 30.74
N THR A 189 -19.42 -14.65 29.74
CA THR A 189 -19.31 -16.12 29.81
C THR A 189 -17.85 -16.58 29.67
N LEU A 190 -17.56 -17.76 30.22
CA LEU A 190 -16.20 -18.26 30.41
C LEU A 190 -15.43 -18.45 29.08
N LEU A 191 -16.01 -19.15 28.10
CA LEU A 191 -15.37 -19.44 26.82
C LEU A 191 -16.08 -18.81 25.62
N THR A 192 -17.32 -18.36 25.74
CA THR A 192 -18.14 -17.96 24.57
C THR A 192 -18.24 -16.45 24.39
N HIS A 193 -17.71 -15.68 25.35
CA HIS A 193 -17.71 -14.21 25.37
C HIS A 193 -19.09 -13.55 25.18
N GLN A 194 -20.18 -14.25 25.49
CA GLN A 194 -21.50 -13.64 25.63
C GLN A 194 -21.46 -12.63 26.78
N ILE A 195 -21.79 -11.38 26.49
CA ILE A 195 -21.72 -10.24 27.40
C ILE A 195 -23.09 -10.03 28.05
N ASN A 196 -23.11 -9.70 29.34
CA ASN A 196 -24.31 -9.29 30.04
C ASN A 196 -24.25 -7.80 30.41
N GLU A 197 -24.81 -6.94 29.55
CA GLU A 197 -24.87 -5.47 29.77
C GLU A 197 -25.76 -5.07 30.96
N ALA A 198 -26.54 -6.00 31.54
CA ALA A 198 -27.31 -5.73 32.75
C ALA A 198 -26.45 -5.81 34.03
N ASN A 199 -25.24 -6.35 33.96
CA ASN A 199 -24.34 -6.52 35.10
C ASN A 199 -22.95 -5.94 34.79
N ILE A 200 -22.79 -4.68 35.15
CA ILE A 200 -21.55 -3.91 34.95
C ILE A 200 -21.08 -3.38 36.30
N LEU A 201 -19.84 -3.68 36.65
CA LEU A 201 -19.19 -3.17 37.84
C LEU A 201 -18.32 -1.97 37.49
N THR A 202 -18.32 -0.96 38.36
CA THR A 202 -17.49 0.25 38.19
C THR A 202 -16.15 0.17 38.94
N SER A 203 -15.89 -0.94 39.63
CA SER A 203 -14.70 -1.14 40.46
C SER A 203 -14.25 -2.61 40.46
N LYS A 204 -12.94 -2.82 40.57
CA LYS A 204 -12.31 -4.14 40.70
C LYS A 204 -12.34 -4.70 42.13
N VAL A 205 -12.78 -3.90 43.10
CA VAL A 205 -12.79 -4.30 44.51
C VAL A 205 -13.64 -5.57 44.70
N GLY A 206 -13.03 -6.60 45.30
CA GLY A 206 -13.68 -7.89 45.53
C GLY A 206 -13.53 -8.91 44.39
N LEU A 207 -12.85 -8.55 43.31
CA LEU A 207 -12.59 -9.46 42.18
C LEU A 207 -11.19 -10.07 42.25
N THR A 208 -11.09 -11.37 41.97
CA THR A 208 -9.81 -12.08 41.79
C THR A 208 -9.48 -12.24 40.31
N THR A 209 -8.22 -12.48 39.98
CA THR A 209 -7.79 -12.65 38.58
C THR A 209 -8.08 -14.07 38.07
N PHE A 210 -8.57 -14.16 36.85
CA PHE A 210 -8.80 -15.42 36.14
C PHE A 210 -8.25 -15.32 34.72
N SER A 211 -7.07 -15.90 34.47
CA SER A 211 -6.39 -15.81 33.17
C SER A 211 -6.56 -17.10 32.37
N LYS A 212 -7.10 -17.01 31.16
CA LYS A 212 -7.05 -18.10 30.18
C LYS A 212 -5.75 -17.99 29.39
N THR A 213 -4.92 -19.02 29.46
CA THR A 213 -3.54 -18.96 28.93
C THR A 213 -3.45 -19.10 27.41
N GLY A 214 -4.48 -19.66 26.76
CA GLY A 214 -4.46 -20.06 25.35
C GLY A 214 -3.98 -21.50 25.12
N GLU A 215 -3.29 -22.09 26.10
CA GLU A 215 -2.79 -23.46 25.99
C GLU A 215 -3.93 -24.48 26.08
N ILE A 216 -3.95 -25.43 25.14
CA ILE A 216 -4.85 -26.57 25.16
C ILE A 216 -4.11 -27.79 25.71
N HIS A 217 -4.77 -28.50 26.61
CA HIS A 217 -4.25 -29.68 27.30
C HIS A 217 -5.24 -30.83 27.18
N ARG A 218 -4.74 -32.07 27.06
CA ARG A 218 -5.55 -33.28 26.95
C ARG A 218 -5.27 -34.23 28.10
N LEU A 219 -6.35 -34.83 28.64
CA LEU A 219 -6.31 -35.92 29.60
C LEU A 219 -7.45 -36.90 29.29
N ALA A 220 -7.13 -38.19 29.20
CA ALA A 220 -8.10 -39.28 28.98
C ALA A 220 -9.08 -39.06 27.80
N GLY A 221 -8.64 -38.37 26.73
CA GLY A 221 -9.47 -38.08 25.55
C GLY A 221 -10.40 -36.87 25.71
N THR A 222 -10.17 -36.02 26.71
CA THR A 222 -10.87 -34.74 26.86
C THR A 222 -9.89 -33.58 26.84
N GLU A 223 -10.27 -32.52 26.14
CA GLU A 223 -9.50 -31.29 25.95
C GLU A 223 -9.92 -30.20 26.92
N TYR A 224 -8.91 -29.46 27.37
CA TYR A 224 -9.07 -28.42 28.37
C TYR A 224 -8.27 -27.18 27.99
N VAL A 225 -8.81 -26.00 28.30
CA VAL A 225 -8.02 -24.76 28.33
C VAL A 225 -7.34 -24.65 29.69
N LYS A 226 -6.02 -24.49 29.70
CA LYS A 226 -5.29 -24.19 30.94
C LYS A 226 -5.58 -22.76 31.38
N VAL A 227 -5.89 -22.60 32.66
CA VAL A 227 -6.17 -21.30 33.27
C VAL A 227 -5.39 -21.09 34.57
N ILE A 228 -5.21 -19.82 34.92
CA ILE A 228 -4.65 -19.40 36.21
C ILE A 228 -5.78 -18.69 36.95
N ASP A 229 -6.38 -19.39 37.93
CA ASP A 229 -7.46 -18.89 38.79
C ASP A 229 -6.84 -18.51 40.13
N ASP A 230 -6.73 -17.20 40.38
CA ASP A 230 -6.10 -16.62 41.59
C ASP A 230 -4.71 -17.21 41.91
N GLY A 231 -3.88 -17.34 40.87
CA GLY A 231 -2.52 -17.90 40.97
C GLY A 231 -2.45 -19.43 40.96
N ALA A 232 -3.58 -20.15 41.06
CA ALA A 232 -3.62 -21.60 40.97
C ALA A 232 -3.87 -22.07 39.52
N THR A 233 -3.11 -23.07 39.06
CA THR A 233 -3.37 -23.68 37.76
C THR A 233 -4.62 -24.57 37.83
N LYS A 234 -5.58 -24.32 36.93
CA LYS A 234 -6.79 -25.11 36.72
C LYS A 234 -7.03 -25.32 35.24
N TYR A 235 -8.08 -26.05 34.91
CA TYR A 235 -8.41 -26.45 33.55
C TYR A 235 -9.91 -26.29 33.29
N ILE A 236 -10.28 -25.66 32.18
CA ILE A 236 -11.67 -25.55 31.72
C ILE A 236 -11.91 -26.64 30.68
N ASN A 237 -12.88 -27.51 30.90
CA ASN A 237 -13.32 -28.49 29.90
C ASN A 237 -13.93 -27.78 28.68
N LEU A 238 -13.49 -28.11 27.47
CA LEU A 238 -13.97 -27.45 26.24
C LEU A 238 -15.42 -27.78 25.87
N TYR A 239 -16.02 -28.82 26.46
CA TYR A 239 -17.36 -29.30 26.09
C TYR A 239 -18.46 -28.84 27.04
N ASP A 240 -18.21 -28.93 28.35
CA ASP A 240 -19.19 -28.59 29.39
C ASP A 240 -18.83 -27.32 30.18
N PHE A 241 -17.67 -26.72 29.88
CA PHE A 241 -17.14 -25.50 30.50
C PHE A 241 -16.90 -25.61 32.01
N SER A 242 -16.88 -26.82 32.57
CA SER A 242 -16.55 -27.07 33.97
C SER A 242 -15.07 -26.80 34.26
N ILE A 243 -14.80 -26.29 35.47
CA ILE A 243 -13.43 -25.99 35.92
C ILE A 243 -12.98 -27.10 36.86
N VAL A 244 -11.84 -27.71 36.54
CA VAL A 244 -11.27 -28.83 37.29
C VAL A 244 -9.81 -28.59 37.64
N SER A 245 -9.37 -29.22 38.72
CA SER A 245 -7.96 -29.31 39.12
C SER A 245 -7.46 -30.71 38.81
N ILE A 246 -6.76 -30.85 37.69
CA ILE A 246 -6.24 -32.13 37.18
C ILE A 246 -4.72 -32.07 37.04
N THR A 247 -4.07 -33.23 37.10
CA THR A 247 -2.62 -33.38 36.92
C THR A 247 -2.34 -34.44 35.85
N GLY A 248 -1.12 -34.44 35.30
CA GLY A 248 -0.72 -35.40 34.26
C GLY A 248 -1.31 -35.10 32.87
N THR A 249 -1.67 -33.85 32.59
CA THR A 249 -2.14 -33.42 31.28
C THR A 249 -1.01 -33.35 30.26
N THR A 250 -1.34 -33.50 28.98
CA THR A 250 -0.41 -33.33 27.86
C THR A 250 -0.81 -32.12 27.03
N ARG A 251 0.14 -31.29 26.59
CA ARG A 251 -0.18 -30.13 25.74
C ARG A 251 -0.55 -30.61 24.33
N VAL A 252 -1.65 -30.07 23.79
CA VAL A 252 -2.07 -30.28 22.40
C VAL A 252 -1.65 -29.06 21.59
N ASN A 253 -1.04 -29.28 20.42
CA ASN A 253 -0.69 -28.19 19.53
C ASN A 253 -1.93 -27.72 18.78
N VAL A 254 -2.38 -26.49 19.08
CA VAL A 254 -3.52 -25.85 18.45
C VAL A 254 -3.09 -24.44 18.11
N THR A 255 -3.01 -24.14 16.83
CA THR A 255 -2.58 -22.85 16.28
C THR A 255 -3.78 -22.00 15.88
N GLY A 256 -4.87 -22.63 15.42
CA GLY A 256 -6.07 -21.95 14.95
C GLY A 256 -7.07 -21.54 16.05
N PRO A 257 -8.11 -20.78 15.69
CA PRO A 257 -9.31 -20.60 16.50
C PRO A 257 -10.03 -21.92 16.76
N LEU A 258 -10.72 -22.02 17.90
CA LEU A 258 -11.55 -23.18 18.23
C LEU A 258 -13.03 -22.83 18.13
N TYR A 259 -13.82 -23.74 17.56
CA TYR A 259 -15.26 -23.64 17.45
C TYR A 259 -15.94 -24.88 18.03
N LEU A 260 -16.94 -24.67 18.88
CA LEU A 260 -17.84 -25.73 19.32
C LEU A 260 -19.03 -25.77 18.35
N ASN A 261 -19.26 -26.92 17.72
CA ASN A 261 -20.42 -27.18 16.89
C ASN A 261 -21.04 -28.53 17.25
N SER A 262 -22.33 -28.53 17.61
CA SER A 262 -23.09 -29.75 17.90
C SER A 262 -22.41 -30.69 18.92
N GLY A 263 -21.69 -30.13 19.89
CA GLY A 263 -20.97 -30.89 20.93
C GLY A 263 -19.57 -31.38 20.54
N ILE A 264 -19.08 -31.04 19.34
CA ILE A 264 -17.73 -31.37 18.86
C ILE A 264 -16.91 -30.09 18.74
N VAL A 265 -15.64 -30.15 19.15
CA VAL A 265 -14.72 -29.02 19.04
C VAL A 265 -13.86 -29.18 17.79
N TYR A 266 -13.87 -28.13 16.97
CA TYR A 266 -13.08 -28.03 15.76
C TYR A 266 -12.04 -26.92 15.89
N GLU A 267 -10.83 -27.19 15.44
CA GLU A 267 -9.84 -26.18 15.14
C GLU A 267 -10.04 -25.69 13.71
N TYR A 268 -10.24 -24.39 13.57
CA TYR A 268 -10.34 -23.76 12.27
C TYR A 268 -8.95 -23.41 11.75
N TYR A 269 -8.66 -23.83 10.54
CA TYR A 269 -7.45 -23.51 9.80
C TYR A 269 -7.82 -22.66 8.59
N GLU A 270 -7.21 -21.48 8.50
CA GLU A 270 -7.27 -20.60 7.35
C GLU A 270 -5.85 -20.07 7.13
N PRO A 271 -5.20 -20.39 6.01
CA PRO A 271 -3.85 -19.91 5.73
C PRO A 271 -3.79 -18.38 5.75
N GLY A 272 -2.73 -17.82 6.33
CA GLY A 272 -2.54 -16.39 6.48
C GLY A 272 -3.27 -15.74 7.65
N LEU A 273 -4.25 -16.41 8.26
CA LEU A 273 -4.96 -15.93 9.44
C LEU A 273 -4.00 -15.72 10.61
N VAL A 274 -4.06 -14.52 11.22
CA VAL A 274 -3.30 -14.22 12.44
C VAL A 274 -4.19 -14.47 13.65
N TYR A 275 -3.80 -15.43 14.50
CA TYR A 275 -4.53 -15.79 15.70
C TYR A 275 -3.58 -15.93 16.90
N LEU A 276 -3.91 -15.26 18.02
CA LEU A 276 -3.12 -15.20 19.25
C LEU A 276 -1.65 -14.77 19.09
N GLY A 277 -1.34 -14.03 18.02
CA GLY A 277 0.02 -13.54 17.71
C GLY A 277 0.81 -14.46 16.78
N GLU A 278 0.24 -15.59 16.36
CA GLU A 278 0.82 -16.51 15.39
C GLU A 278 0.07 -16.43 14.06
N ARG A 279 0.80 -16.51 12.95
CA ARG A 279 0.23 -16.54 11.60
C ARG A 279 0.14 -17.98 11.13
N LEU A 280 -1.07 -18.45 10.82
CA LEU A 280 -1.27 -19.78 10.23
C LEU A 280 -0.58 -19.82 8.87
N GLN A 281 0.32 -20.79 8.70
CA GLN A 281 1.14 -20.91 7.49
C GLN A 281 0.43 -21.75 6.44
N TYR A 282 0.66 -21.42 5.16
CA TYR A 282 0.43 -22.34 4.06
C TYR A 282 1.34 -23.55 4.22
N LYS A 283 0.78 -24.75 4.06
CA LYS A 283 1.51 -26.02 4.07
C LYS A 283 2.14 -26.27 2.71
N GLU A 284 3.29 -26.94 2.75
CA GLU A 284 4.00 -27.39 1.56
C GLU A 284 3.19 -28.41 0.74
N THR A 285 3.44 -28.40 -0.56
CA THR A 285 3.04 -29.41 -1.53
C THR A 285 4.29 -30.08 -2.10
N ASP A 286 4.14 -31.25 -2.71
CA ASP A 286 5.25 -31.93 -3.39
C ASP A 286 5.90 -31.03 -4.46
N PHE A 287 5.11 -30.17 -5.11
CA PHE A 287 5.62 -29.17 -6.04
C PHE A 287 6.52 -28.14 -5.36
N THR A 288 6.11 -27.60 -4.20
CA THR A 288 6.97 -26.66 -3.46
C THR A 288 8.26 -27.31 -2.94
N VAL A 289 8.27 -28.62 -2.66
CA VAL A 289 9.51 -29.35 -2.35
C VAL A 289 10.49 -29.29 -3.53
N ALA A 290 10.00 -29.55 -4.75
CA ALA A 290 10.81 -29.47 -5.98
C ALA A 290 11.32 -28.04 -6.24
N LEU A 291 10.46 -27.04 -6.03
CA LEU A 291 10.81 -25.63 -6.13
C LEU A 291 11.94 -25.27 -5.15
N ARG A 292 11.81 -25.65 -3.88
CA ARG A 292 12.84 -25.44 -2.86
C ARG A 292 14.15 -26.12 -3.22
N ALA A 293 14.11 -27.34 -3.74
CA ALA A 293 15.30 -28.04 -4.20
C ALA A 293 16.07 -27.22 -5.25
N SER A 294 15.34 -26.65 -6.21
CA SER A 294 15.91 -25.79 -7.25
C SER A 294 16.48 -24.49 -6.69
N ILE A 295 15.74 -23.80 -5.84
CA ILE A 295 16.20 -22.56 -5.21
C ILE A 295 17.44 -22.82 -4.36
N ARG A 296 17.44 -23.86 -3.53
CA ARG A 296 18.56 -24.21 -2.64
C ARG A 296 19.83 -24.47 -3.42
N ASP A 297 19.77 -25.34 -4.42
CA ASP A 297 20.98 -25.89 -5.03
C ASP A 297 21.39 -25.17 -6.33
N ASP A 298 20.43 -24.69 -7.12
CA ASP A 298 20.69 -24.03 -8.42
C ASP A 298 20.72 -22.50 -8.35
N ILE A 299 20.25 -21.92 -7.24
CA ILE A 299 20.36 -20.48 -7.00
C ILE A 299 21.38 -20.21 -5.89
N TYR A 300 21.05 -20.55 -4.65
CA TYR A 300 21.88 -20.19 -3.49
C TYR A 300 23.09 -21.11 -3.29
N GLY A 301 23.02 -22.34 -3.79
CA GLY A 301 24.08 -23.34 -3.72
C GLY A 301 25.17 -23.17 -4.78
N VAL A 302 24.96 -22.30 -5.79
CA VAL A 302 25.88 -22.12 -6.90
C VAL A 302 27.02 -21.17 -6.51
N PRO A 303 28.30 -21.63 -6.52
CA PRO A 303 29.43 -20.77 -6.21
C PRO A 303 29.52 -19.56 -7.14
N GLY A 304 29.61 -18.38 -6.55
CA GLY A 304 29.74 -17.12 -7.29
C GLY A 304 28.41 -16.47 -7.69
N ASN A 305 27.26 -17.14 -7.46
CA ASN A 305 25.97 -16.47 -7.53
C ASN A 305 25.81 -15.56 -6.30
N ARG A 306 25.57 -14.26 -6.51
CA ARG A 306 25.44 -13.28 -5.43
C ARG A 306 23.97 -12.97 -5.23
N ARG A 307 23.25 -13.91 -4.60
CA ARG A 307 21.86 -13.76 -4.21
C ARG A 307 21.75 -13.55 -2.71
N ASP A 308 20.76 -12.78 -2.28
CA ASP A 308 20.56 -12.43 -0.88
C ASP A 308 19.11 -12.67 -0.42
N ASN A 309 18.81 -12.21 0.80
CA ASN A 309 17.50 -12.35 1.40
C ASN A 309 16.44 -11.46 0.74
N ASP A 310 16.84 -10.35 0.12
CA ASP A 310 15.90 -9.45 -0.55
C ASP A 310 15.34 -10.12 -1.81
N ASP A 311 16.19 -10.84 -2.56
CA ASP A 311 15.76 -11.65 -3.71
C ASP A 311 14.67 -12.67 -3.33
N PHE A 312 14.90 -13.44 -2.25
CA PHE A 312 13.93 -14.44 -1.80
C PHE A 312 12.66 -13.79 -1.22
N THR A 313 12.80 -12.69 -0.47
CA THR A 313 11.65 -11.95 0.06
C THR A 313 10.79 -11.40 -1.09
N ARG A 314 11.42 -10.89 -2.16
CA ARG A 314 10.75 -10.44 -3.38
C ARG A 314 10.01 -11.58 -4.07
N PHE A 315 10.62 -12.76 -4.18
CA PHE A 315 9.97 -13.95 -4.72
C PHE A 315 8.73 -14.34 -3.90
N MET A 316 8.83 -14.41 -2.57
CA MET A 316 7.68 -14.69 -1.69
C MET A 316 6.57 -13.65 -1.84
N LEU A 317 6.91 -12.37 -1.93
CA LEU A 317 5.93 -11.30 -2.13
C LEU A 317 5.22 -11.42 -3.48
N LYS A 318 5.94 -11.80 -4.56
CA LYS A 318 5.35 -12.02 -5.88
C LYS A 318 4.41 -13.23 -5.88
N VAL A 319 4.76 -14.32 -5.20
CA VAL A 319 3.85 -15.46 -4.98
C VAL A 319 2.60 -14.99 -4.24
N TYR A 320 2.75 -14.23 -3.15
CA TYR A 320 1.63 -13.67 -2.41
C TYR A 320 0.73 -12.77 -3.28
N PHE A 321 1.30 -11.94 -4.15
CA PHE A 321 0.54 -11.12 -5.11
C PHE A 321 -0.18 -11.94 -6.17
N ALA A 322 0.42 -13.01 -6.68
CA ALA A 322 -0.26 -13.93 -7.59
C ALA A 322 -1.45 -14.63 -6.89
N MET A 323 -1.32 -14.95 -5.60
CA MET A 323 -2.42 -15.49 -4.78
C MET A 323 -3.52 -14.49 -4.48
N ASN A 324 -3.22 -13.18 -4.50
CA ASN A 324 -4.15 -12.10 -4.14
C ASN A 324 -4.15 -11.00 -5.22
N PRO A 325 -4.77 -11.25 -6.39
CA PRO A 325 -4.74 -10.33 -7.53
C PRO A 325 -5.24 -8.93 -7.20
N GLU A 326 -6.23 -8.78 -6.33
CA GLU A 326 -6.73 -7.46 -5.91
C GLU A 326 -5.69 -6.65 -5.14
N VAL A 327 -4.84 -7.32 -4.35
CA VAL A 327 -3.74 -6.66 -3.64
C VAL A 327 -2.64 -6.29 -4.63
N ARG A 328 -2.33 -7.19 -5.58
CA ARG A 328 -1.38 -6.94 -6.67
C ARG A 328 -1.80 -5.74 -7.51
N ASP A 329 -3.03 -5.72 -8.00
CA ASP A 329 -3.54 -4.69 -8.89
C ASP A 329 -3.54 -3.33 -8.19
N SER A 330 -3.95 -3.29 -6.91
CA SER A 330 -3.85 -2.09 -6.07
C SER A 330 -2.41 -1.62 -5.87
N PHE A 331 -1.46 -2.54 -5.67
CA PHE A 331 -0.04 -2.23 -5.58
C PHE A 331 0.49 -1.66 -6.91
N GLU A 332 0.20 -2.31 -8.04
CA GLU A 332 0.66 -1.89 -9.36
C GLU A 332 0.08 -0.53 -9.76
N GLU A 333 -1.21 -0.28 -9.49
CA GLU A 333 -1.86 1.00 -9.77
C GLU A 333 -1.24 2.13 -8.95
N ASN A 334 -1.06 1.92 -7.65
CA ASN A 334 -0.56 2.97 -6.75
C ASN A 334 0.93 3.23 -6.92
N TYR A 335 1.73 2.19 -7.16
CA TYR A 335 3.19 2.28 -7.20
C TYR A 335 3.79 2.24 -8.62
N ASN A 336 2.98 2.33 -9.67
CA ASN A 336 3.44 2.64 -11.03
C ASN A 336 2.58 3.75 -11.66
N TYR A 337 2.36 4.82 -10.90
CA TYR A 337 1.36 5.83 -11.24
C TYR A 337 1.90 6.82 -12.27
N PHE A 338 1.23 6.93 -13.43
CA PHE A 338 1.70 7.73 -14.58
C PHE A 338 2.16 9.14 -14.20
N PHE A 339 1.35 9.87 -13.44
CA PHE A 339 1.66 11.26 -13.09
C PHE A 339 2.84 11.40 -12.14
N TYR A 340 3.11 10.40 -11.29
CA TYR A 340 4.21 10.46 -10.35
C TYR A 340 5.50 9.89 -10.95
N ASP A 341 5.41 8.73 -11.60
CA ASP A 341 6.56 7.94 -12.04
C ASP A 341 7.01 8.28 -13.47
N LYS A 342 6.09 8.75 -14.34
CA LYS A 342 6.36 8.96 -15.78
C LYS A 342 6.29 10.41 -16.24
N ALA A 343 5.41 11.22 -15.68
CA ALA A 343 5.20 12.59 -16.14
C ALA A 343 6.41 13.51 -15.86
N GLY A 344 6.60 14.50 -16.74
CA GLY A 344 7.60 15.54 -16.55
C GLY A 344 7.16 16.60 -15.55
N ILE A 345 8.01 17.60 -15.35
CA ILE A 345 7.90 18.56 -14.24
C ILE A 345 6.55 19.29 -14.19
N PHE A 346 5.95 19.66 -15.33
CA PHE A 346 4.71 20.42 -15.34
C PHE A 346 3.52 19.51 -15.10
N VAL A 347 3.38 18.42 -15.86
CA VAL A 347 2.22 17.51 -15.70
C VAL A 347 2.25 16.85 -14.32
N LYS A 348 3.41 16.37 -13.87
CA LYS A 348 3.59 15.88 -12.50
C LYS A 348 3.31 16.97 -11.48
N GLY A 349 3.82 18.18 -11.71
CA GLY A 349 3.69 19.28 -10.76
C GLY A 349 2.24 19.72 -10.53
N TYR A 350 1.46 19.88 -11.60
CA TYR A 350 0.04 20.21 -11.48
C TYR A 350 -0.74 19.11 -10.74
N TRP A 351 -0.48 17.85 -11.10
CA TRP A 351 -1.08 16.72 -10.42
C TRP A 351 -0.68 16.64 -8.94
N SER A 352 0.58 16.96 -8.63
CA SER A 352 1.12 16.92 -7.27
C SER A 352 0.43 17.91 -6.35
N VAL A 353 0.19 19.14 -6.80
CA VAL A 353 -0.58 20.12 -6.01
C VAL A 353 -2.04 19.69 -5.93
N TYR A 354 -2.64 19.24 -7.04
CA TYR A 354 -4.06 18.88 -7.03
C TYR A 354 -4.38 17.70 -6.11
N THR A 355 -3.56 16.65 -6.12
CA THR A 355 -3.85 15.40 -5.41
C THR A 355 -3.11 15.23 -4.10
N LEU A 356 -1.96 15.91 -3.92
CA LEU A 356 -1.02 15.68 -2.82
C LEU A 356 -0.48 14.24 -2.76
N GLY A 357 -0.69 13.43 -3.80
CA GLY A 357 -0.22 12.05 -3.91
C GLY A 357 -1.32 11.02 -3.63
N VAL A 358 -1.26 9.89 -4.36
CA VAL A 358 -2.21 8.78 -4.23
C VAL A 358 -1.68 7.58 -3.43
N ALA A 359 -0.41 7.19 -3.65
CA ALA A 359 0.20 6.06 -2.98
C ALA A 359 0.50 6.36 -1.51
N ARG A 360 -0.10 5.60 -0.60
CA ARG A 360 0.19 5.68 0.83
C ARG A 360 1.42 4.85 1.17
N LYS A 361 1.98 5.06 2.36
CA LYS A 361 3.01 4.16 2.89
C LYS A 361 2.34 2.85 3.29
N ILE A 362 2.88 1.73 2.82
CA ILE A 362 2.37 0.38 3.12
C ILE A 362 3.53 -0.47 3.60
N GLU A 363 3.26 -1.38 4.52
CA GLU A 363 4.20 -2.37 5.01
C GLU A 363 3.63 -3.76 4.73
N PHE A 364 4.20 -4.44 3.74
CA PHE A 364 3.78 -5.80 3.40
C PHE A 364 4.44 -6.79 4.34
N SER A 365 3.64 -7.65 4.97
CA SER A 365 4.11 -8.72 5.86
C SER A 365 3.34 -10.03 5.68
N GLU A 366 2.31 -10.02 4.83
CA GLU A 366 1.35 -11.10 4.63
C GLU A 366 1.99 -12.28 3.88
N TYR A 367 2.98 -12.03 3.03
CA TYR A 367 3.76 -13.07 2.37
C TYR A 367 4.47 -14.01 3.35
N ASN A 368 4.70 -13.60 4.62
CA ASN A 368 5.22 -14.48 5.67
C ASN A 368 4.27 -15.62 6.04
N ALA A 369 3.03 -15.65 5.51
CA ALA A 369 2.18 -16.83 5.57
C ALA A 369 2.75 -18.01 4.77
N LEU A 370 3.65 -17.73 3.83
CA LEU A 370 4.22 -18.71 2.89
C LEU A 370 5.53 -19.32 3.40
N SER A 371 5.98 -18.98 4.60
CA SER A 371 7.29 -19.41 5.09
C SER A 371 7.38 -20.93 5.20
N GLU A 372 6.38 -21.61 5.76
CA GLU A 372 6.42 -23.08 5.85
C GLU A 372 6.38 -23.73 4.45
N ALA A 373 5.52 -23.26 3.55
CA ALA A 373 5.43 -23.78 2.18
C ALA A 373 6.69 -23.55 1.34
N LEU A 374 7.29 -22.34 1.40
CA LEU A 374 8.37 -21.94 0.50
C LEU A 374 9.77 -22.06 1.11
N ILE A 375 9.91 -22.03 2.43
CA ILE A 375 11.19 -22.20 3.13
C ILE A 375 11.31 -23.61 3.69
N GLY A 376 10.21 -24.14 4.25
CA GLY A 376 10.19 -25.39 5.00
C GLY A 376 10.26 -25.21 6.51
N ASP A 377 9.87 -26.27 7.20
CA ASP A 377 9.91 -26.40 8.67
C ASP A 377 10.50 -27.76 9.06
N GLY A 378 11.77 -27.98 8.69
CA GLY A 378 12.49 -29.24 8.91
C GLY A 378 12.18 -30.34 7.89
N ALA A 379 11.67 -29.95 6.72
CA ALA A 379 11.31 -30.85 5.61
C ALA A 379 12.47 -31.06 4.62
N ASP A 380 12.24 -31.87 3.58
CA ASP A 380 13.19 -32.04 2.49
C ASP A 380 13.42 -30.72 1.76
N TYR A 381 14.70 -30.42 1.50
CA TYR A 381 15.14 -29.19 0.84
C TYR A 381 14.86 -27.90 1.61
N ASP A 382 14.76 -27.98 2.95
CA ASP A 382 14.61 -26.83 3.85
C ASP A 382 15.64 -25.72 3.59
N LEU A 383 15.15 -24.49 3.47
CA LEU A 383 15.90 -23.27 3.17
C LEU A 383 16.17 -22.41 4.41
N SER A 384 15.74 -22.79 5.62
CA SER A 384 15.86 -21.96 6.84
C SER A 384 17.31 -21.63 7.21
N SER A 385 18.25 -22.47 6.80
CA SER A 385 19.70 -22.24 6.96
C SER A 385 20.34 -21.44 5.81
N THR A 386 19.60 -21.25 4.71
CA THR A 386 20.06 -20.61 3.46
C THR A 386 19.52 -19.20 3.33
N VAL A 387 18.24 -18.97 3.66
CA VAL A 387 17.57 -17.67 3.54
C VAL A 387 16.92 -17.27 4.85
N SER A 388 16.90 -15.97 5.10
CA SER A 388 16.20 -15.36 6.23
C SER A 388 15.45 -14.14 5.71
N PRO A 389 14.24 -14.31 5.13
CA PRO A 389 13.49 -13.22 4.54
C PRO A 389 13.19 -12.12 5.56
N LEU A 390 12.97 -10.91 5.05
CA LEU A 390 12.59 -9.79 5.89
C LEU A 390 11.21 -10.05 6.53
N GLY A 391 11.03 -9.62 7.78
CA GLY A 391 9.71 -9.73 8.45
C GLY A 391 8.65 -8.81 7.83
N SER A 392 9.08 -7.75 7.13
CA SER A 392 8.21 -6.91 6.33
C SER A 392 8.99 -6.14 5.27
N ILE A 393 8.31 -5.76 4.19
CA ILE A 393 8.82 -4.83 3.17
C ILE A 393 8.10 -3.49 3.33
N PRO A 394 8.78 -2.45 3.84
CA PRO A 394 8.20 -1.11 3.92
C PRO A 394 8.30 -0.42 2.55
N LEU A 395 7.18 -0.23 1.89
CA LEU A 395 7.10 0.57 0.68
C LEU A 395 6.81 2.03 1.03
N LYS A 396 7.75 2.89 0.62
CA LYS A 396 7.55 4.33 0.73
C LYS A 396 6.46 4.75 -0.24
N GLY A 397 5.37 5.30 0.31
CA GLY A 397 4.37 6.01 -0.46
C GLY A 397 4.87 7.36 -0.95
N HIS A 398 3.96 8.12 -1.54
CA HIS A 398 4.18 9.52 -1.84
C HIS A 398 4.30 10.33 -0.55
N ILE A 399 5.06 11.42 -0.63
CA ILE A 399 5.24 12.36 0.49
C ILE A 399 4.63 13.68 0.05
N SER A 400 3.49 14.04 0.64
CA SER A 400 2.69 15.21 0.21
C SER A 400 3.46 16.52 0.33
N THR A 401 4.31 16.66 1.35
CA THR A 401 5.16 17.85 1.53
C THR A 401 6.11 18.06 0.35
N ILE A 402 6.78 16.98 -0.10
CA ILE A 402 7.71 17.00 -1.23
C ILE A 402 6.94 17.24 -2.53
N LEU A 403 5.81 16.56 -2.71
CA LEU A 403 4.95 16.71 -3.89
C LEU A 403 4.45 18.14 -4.05
N MET A 404 3.95 18.73 -2.98
CA MET A 404 3.49 20.11 -3.00
C MET A 404 4.62 21.09 -3.30
N LEU A 405 5.82 20.89 -2.73
CA LEU A 405 6.98 21.73 -3.02
C LEU A 405 7.35 21.66 -4.52
N GLN A 406 7.48 20.45 -5.06
CA GLN A 406 7.77 20.22 -6.49
C GLN A 406 6.66 20.78 -7.39
N GLY A 407 5.41 20.61 -6.99
CA GLY A 407 4.25 21.11 -7.72
C GLY A 407 4.17 22.63 -7.74
N LEU A 408 4.47 23.30 -6.63
CA LEU A 408 4.54 24.76 -6.59
C LEU A 408 5.69 25.31 -7.43
N ILE A 409 6.85 24.64 -7.45
CA ILE A 409 7.95 24.99 -8.36
C ILE A 409 7.46 24.93 -9.82
N ALA A 410 6.78 23.85 -10.20
CA ALA A 410 6.24 23.67 -11.54
C ALA A 410 5.20 24.74 -11.90
N ILE A 411 4.28 25.07 -10.98
CA ILE A 411 3.28 26.13 -11.18
C ILE A 411 3.97 27.48 -11.38
N ILE A 412 4.92 27.86 -10.52
CA ILE A 412 5.62 29.16 -10.66
C ILE A 412 6.42 29.21 -11.97
N LEU A 413 7.14 28.14 -12.33
CA LEU A 413 7.83 28.05 -13.62
C LEU A 413 6.84 28.19 -14.79
N SER A 414 5.69 27.51 -14.72
CA SER A 414 4.67 27.59 -15.75
C SER A 414 4.10 29.00 -15.91
N LEU A 415 3.94 29.76 -14.83
CA LEU A 415 3.48 31.15 -14.87
C LEU A 415 4.43 32.04 -15.66
N PHE A 416 5.74 31.85 -15.54
CA PHE A 416 6.72 32.57 -16.35
C PHE A 416 6.57 32.28 -17.85
N PHE A 417 6.36 31.02 -18.21
CA PHE A 417 6.08 30.64 -19.59
C PHE A 417 4.73 31.19 -20.09
N MET A 418 3.69 31.20 -19.24
CA MET A 418 2.38 31.75 -19.58
C MET A 418 2.42 33.25 -19.89
N ILE A 419 3.33 34.02 -19.30
CA ILE A 419 3.54 35.44 -19.68
C ILE A 419 3.83 35.56 -21.18
N PHE A 420 4.71 34.69 -21.71
CA PHE A 420 5.04 34.66 -23.14
C PHE A 420 3.88 34.12 -23.99
N MET A 421 3.11 33.17 -23.48
CA MET A 421 1.87 32.72 -24.14
C MET A 421 0.88 33.89 -24.31
N PHE A 422 0.56 34.60 -23.21
CA PHE A 422 -0.37 35.73 -23.26
C PHE A 422 0.16 36.85 -24.15
N TRP A 423 1.47 37.11 -24.11
CA TRP A 423 2.11 38.05 -25.01
C TRP A 423 1.98 37.62 -26.47
N SER A 424 2.21 36.34 -26.78
CA SER A 424 2.03 35.77 -28.12
C SER A 424 0.61 35.94 -28.65
N ILE A 425 -0.40 35.60 -27.84
CA ILE A 425 -1.83 35.75 -28.20
C ILE A 425 -2.18 37.21 -28.45
N LYS A 426 -1.80 38.10 -27.53
CA LYS A 426 -2.10 39.54 -27.60
C LYS A 426 -1.45 40.19 -28.81
N ASP A 427 -0.16 39.93 -29.03
CA ASP A 427 0.58 40.48 -30.17
C ASP A 427 0.00 39.97 -31.51
N ALA A 428 -0.33 38.68 -31.61
CA ALA A 428 -0.96 38.11 -32.81
C ALA A 428 -2.31 38.77 -33.14
N TYR A 429 -3.14 38.99 -32.12
CA TYR A 429 -4.43 39.68 -32.29
C TYR A 429 -4.25 41.14 -32.72
N GLN A 430 -3.41 41.89 -32.01
CA GLN A 430 -3.19 43.32 -32.25
C GLN A 430 -2.63 43.58 -33.65
N VAL A 431 -1.64 42.78 -34.09
CA VAL A 431 -1.06 42.91 -35.43
C VAL A 431 -2.08 42.53 -36.51
N ALA A 432 -2.86 41.46 -36.29
CA ALA A 432 -3.91 41.08 -37.23
C ALA A 432 -4.99 42.18 -37.34
N GLU A 433 -5.35 42.82 -36.23
CA GLU A 433 -6.33 43.91 -36.23
C GLU A 433 -5.78 45.18 -36.89
N ALA A 434 -4.53 45.55 -36.64
CA ALA A 434 -3.86 46.68 -37.28
C ALA A 434 -3.81 46.51 -38.81
N LYS A 435 -3.47 45.29 -39.28
CA LYS A 435 -3.53 44.95 -40.72
C LYS A 435 -4.94 45.06 -41.27
N ARG A 436 -5.96 44.58 -40.53
CA ARG A 436 -7.37 44.72 -40.92
C ARG A 436 -7.78 46.18 -41.07
N LYS A 437 -7.35 47.04 -40.14
CA LYS A 437 -7.62 48.49 -40.14
C LYS A 437 -6.73 49.28 -41.13
N ARG A 438 -5.88 48.61 -41.92
CA ARG A 438 -4.88 49.22 -42.83
C ARG A 438 -3.95 50.22 -42.12
N GLN A 439 -3.68 49.98 -40.84
CA GLN A 439 -2.71 50.77 -40.07
C GLN A 439 -1.29 50.28 -40.39
N GLU A 440 -0.31 51.18 -40.27
CA GLU A 440 1.08 50.79 -40.42
C GLU A 440 1.48 49.81 -39.30
N VAL A 441 2.02 48.66 -39.70
CA VAL A 441 2.58 47.67 -38.78
C VAL A 441 4.08 47.85 -38.75
N LEU A 442 4.64 48.00 -37.54
CA LEU A 442 6.08 48.10 -37.34
C LEU A 442 6.82 46.91 -37.97
N LYS A 443 7.90 47.21 -38.70
CA LYS A 443 8.82 46.20 -39.22
C LYS A 443 9.57 45.53 -38.06
N GLU A 444 9.83 44.23 -38.17
CA GLU A 444 10.38 43.41 -37.08
C GLU A 444 11.71 43.94 -36.54
N GLY A 445 12.64 44.35 -37.39
CA GLY A 445 13.93 44.90 -36.94
C GLY A 445 13.80 46.20 -36.15
N LYS A 446 12.84 47.06 -36.52
CA LYS A 446 12.55 48.29 -35.75
C LYS A 446 11.89 47.94 -34.42
N TYR A 447 10.97 46.97 -34.41
CA TYR A 447 10.31 46.50 -33.21
C TYR A 447 11.30 45.97 -32.17
N PHE A 448 12.24 45.10 -32.55
CA PHE A 448 13.23 44.57 -31.59
C PHE A 448 14.21 45.63 -31.10
N LYS A 449 14.61 46.57 -31.94
CA LYS A 449 15.43 47.71 -31.53
C LYS A 449 14.69 48.56 -30.48
N GLU A 450 13.43 48.87 -30.74
CA GLU A 450 12.57 49.64 -29.84
C GLU A 450 12.31 48.89 -28.52
N VAL A 451 12.08 47.57 -28.55
CA VAL A 451 11.95 46.76 -27.34
C VAL A 451 13.26 46.75 -26.54
N TRP A 452 14.39 46.57 -27.20
CA TRP A 452 15.69 46.59 -26.52
C TRP A 452 15.98 47.95 -25.90
N GLU A 453 15.78 49.05 -26.63
CA GLU A 453 16.04 50.41 -26.14
C GLU A 453 15.08 50.81 -25.01
N ASN A 454 13.80 50.47 -25.10
CA ASN A 454 12.79 50.87 -24.11
C ASN A 454 12.69 49.93 -22.89
N PHE A 455 13.14 48.67 -23.02
CA PHE A 455 13.04 47.68 -21.95
C PHE A 455 14.39 47.10 -21.52
N PHE A 456 15.50 47.75 -21.88
CA PHE A 456 16.85 47.30 -21.56
C PHE A 456 17.03 46.98 -20.08
N GLU A 457 16.62 47.89 -19.18
CA GLU A 457 16.81 47.67 -17.74
C GLU A 457 16.02 46.45 -17.26
N TYR A 458 14.77 46.30 -17.72
CA TYR A 458 13.91 45.17 -17.34
C TYR A 458 14.44 43.83 -17.85
N ILE A 459 14.96 43.78 -19.08
CA ILE A 459 15.52 42.55 -19.66
C ILE A 459 16.75 42.10 -18.85
N ILE A 460 17.66 43.02 -18.50
CA ILE A 460 18.85 42.70 -17.70
C ILE A 460 18.48 42.29 -16.28
N LEU A 461 17.46 42.91 -15.68
CA LEU A 461 16.99 42.56 -14.35
C LEU A 461 16.15 41.27 -14.32
N SER A 462 15.64 40.80 -15.47
CA SER A 462 14.70 39.67 -15.52
C SER A 462 15.22 38.39 -14.85
N PRO A 463 16.51 37.97 -14.96
CA PRO A 463 16.97 36.76 -14.29
C PRO A 463 16.95 36.91 -12.76
N ALA A 464 17.36 38.08 -12.26
CA ALA A 464 17.32 38.39 -10.82
C ALA A 464 15.87 38.45 -10.32
N MET A 465 14.95 39.02 -11.11
CA MET A 465 13.53 39.05 -10.78
C MET A 465 12.90 37.66 -10.71
N VAL A 466 13.27 36.74 -11.61
CA VAL A 466 12.81 35.34 -11.56
C VAL A 466 13.27 34.67 -10.28
N VAL A 467 14.56 34.79 -9.93
CA VAL A 467 15.12 34.20 -8.71
C VAL A 467 14.46 34.79 -7.45
N LEU A 468 14.31 36.11 -7.40
CA LEU A 468 13.68 36.80 -6.27
C LEU A 468 12.22 36.37 -6.10
N ALA A 469 11.49 36.24 -7.21
CA ALA A 469 10.12 35.75 -7.20
C ALA A 469 10.05 34.32 -6.66
N PHE A 470 10.97 33.42 -7.05
CA PHE A 470 11.02 32.06 -6.51
C PHE A 470 11.24 32.04 -4.98
N ILE A 471 12.26 32.76 -4.51
CA ILE A 471 12.62 32.79 -3.08
C ILE A 471 11.50 33.40 -2.23
N SER A 472 10.75 34.35 -2.78
CA SER A 472 9.70 35.06 -2.03
C SER A 472 8.34 34.36 -2.13
N ILE A 473 7.91 34.01 -3.34
CA ILE A 473 6.56 33.47 -3.59
C ILE A 473 6.43 32.04 -3.07
N MET A 474 7.48 31.22 -3.20
CA MET A 474 7.39 29.80 -2.84
C MET A 474 7.11 29.59 -1.34
N PRO A 475 7.87 30.15 -0.37
CA PRO A 475 7.60 29.90 1.04
C PRO A 475 6.25 30.45 1.49
N ILE A 476 5.85 31.61 0.96
CA ILE A 476 4.56 32.24 1.27
C ILE A 476 3.41 31.37 0.78
N THR A 477 3.46 30.94 -0.49
CA THR A 477 2.40 30.12 -1.10
C THR A 477 2.34 28.75 -0.46
N PHE A 478 3.49 28.13 -0.18
CA PHE A 478 3.57 26.84 0.51
C PHE A 478 2.97 26.92 1.92
N GLY A 479 3.37 27.90 2.72
CA GLY A 479 2.84 28.08 4.08
C GLY A 479 1.34 28.39 4.09
N PHE A 480 0.87 29.20 3.14
CA PHE A 480 -0.55 29.48 2.99
C PHE A 480 -1.35 28.23 2.62
N ILE A 481 -0.90 27.46 1.63
CA ILE A 481 -1.58 26.24 1.16
C ILE A 481 -1.62 25.16 2.24
N MET A 482 -0.53 24.99 3.00
CA MET A 482 -0.44 24.01 4.10
C MET A 482 -1.58 24.16 5.10
N ALA A 483 -2.07 25.39 5.34
CA ALA A 483 -3.17 25.64 6.27
C ALA A 483 -4.50 25.00 5.82
N PHE A 484 -4.66 24.65 4.54
CA PHE A 484 -5.86 24.01 3.97
C PHE A 484 -5.74 22.48 3.87
N THR A 485 -4.72 21.90 4.51
CA THR A 485 -4.41 20.46 4.42
C THR A 485 -4.52 19.78 5.78
N SER A 486 -4.72 18.47 5.80
CA SER A 486 -4.84 17.66 7.02
C SER A 486 -3.49 17.38 7.69
N ILE A 487 -2.48 18.22 7.49
CA ILE A 487 -1.16 18.01 8.07
C ILE A 487 -1.20 18.21 9.59
N SER A 488 -0.82 17.17 10.32
CA SER A 488 -0.81 17.14 11.78
C SER A 488 0.41 16.40 12.32
N GLY A 489 1.23 17.08 13.12
CA GLY A 489 2.41 16.50 13.76
C GLY A 489 3.53 16.08 12.79
N PRO A 490 4.63 15.48 13.30
CA PRO A 490 5.80 15.15 12.49
C PRO A 490 5.59 13.99 11.50
N THR A 491 4.69 13.04 11.79
CA THR A 491 4.45 11.84 10.96
C THR A 491 3.82 12.20 9.62
N SER A 492 2.83 13.09 9.61
CA SER A 492 2.20 13.57 8.38
C SER A 492 3.16 14.31 7.44
N MET A 493 4.31 14.79 7.92
CA MET A 493 5.32 15.44 7.08
C MET A 493 6.05 14.46 6.15
N ILE A 494 6.06 13.16 6.51
CA ILE A 494 6.75 12.09 5.77
C ILE A 494 5.76 11.10 5.13
N GLU A 495 4.47 11.43 5.12
CA GLU A 495 3.39 10.61 4.56
C GLU A 495 2.47 11.45 3.66
N THR A 496 1.40 10.85 3.16
CA THR A 496 0.35 11.53 2.41
C THR A 496 -0.62 12.23 3.36
N PHE A 497 -1.04 13.45 3.02
CA PHE A 497 -2.14 14.16 3.68
C PHE A 497 -3.12 14.72 2.64
N ASP A 498 -4.34 15.02 3.07
CA ASP A 498 -5.46 15.36 2.21
C ASP A 498 -5.80 16.86 2.26
N TRP A 499 -6.53 17.33 1.27
CA TRP A 499 -7.15 18.65 1.27
C TRP A 499 -8.40 18.67 2.16
N ILE A 500 -8.42 19.55 3.15
CA ILE A 500 -9.55 19.70 4.10
C ILE A 500 -10.18 21.10 4.05
N GLY A 501 -9.71 21.95 3.14
CA GLY A 501 -10.27 23.27 2.92
C GLY A 501 -10.20 24.14 4.18
N LEU A 502 -11.35 24.56 4.70
CA LEU A 502 -11.43 25.50 5.83
C LEU A 502 -11.56 24.81 7.20
N GLU A 503 -11.49 23.49 7.27
CA GLU A 503 -11.68 22.73 8.53
C GLU A 503 -10.72 23.18 9.64
N ASN A 504 -9.43 23.34 9.34
CA ASN A 504 -8.45 23.87 10.31
C ASN A 504 -8.85 25.24 10.86
N PHE A 505 -9.41 26.12 10.01
CA PHE A 505 -9.82 27.46 10.41
C PHE A 505 -11.07 27.44 11.27
N VAL A 506 -12.02 26.55 10.98
CA VAL A 506 -13.22 26.35 11.82
C VAL A 506 -12.80 25.79 13.19
N ALA A 507 -11.88 24.82 13.21
CA ALA A 507 -11.36 24.21 14.44
C ALA A 507 -10.67 25.23 15.37
N LEU A 508 -10.04 26.28 14.83
CA LEU A 508 -9.46 27.37 15.64
C LEU A 508 -10.50 28.13 16.47
N PHE A 509 -11.75 28.20 16.01
CA PHE A 509 -12.85 28.85 16.73
C PHE A 509 -13.66 27.89 17.60
N ASP A 510 -13.33 26.59 17.58
CA ASP A 510 -13.90 25.62 18.50
C ASP A 510 -13.05 25.52 19.77
N PHE A 511 -13.35 26.38 20.75
CA PHE A 511 -12.68 26.41 22.05
C PHE A 511 -12.95 25.18 22.94
N SER A 512 -13.85 24.28 22.53
CA SER A 512 -14.05 22.99 23.22
C SER A 512 -13.01 21.95 22.77
N SER A 513 -12.41 22.14 21.60
CA SER A 513 -11.29 21.31 21.12
C SER A 513 -9.97 21.73 21.77
N GLY A 514 -9.06 20.78 21.98
CA GLY A 514 -7.73 21.09 22.55
C GLY A 514 -6.90 22.06 21.71
N PHE A 515 -7.09 22.06 20.39
CA PHE A 515 -6.42 22.96 19.45
C PHE A 515 -6.99 24.39 19.53
N GLY A 516 -8.32 24.56 19.45
CA GLY A 516 -8.97 25.85 19.56
C GLY A 516 -8.82 26.48 20.95
N ALA A 517 -8.87 25.69 22.02
CA ALA A 517 -8.61 26.17 23.39
C ALA A 517 -7.19 26.76 23.53
N SER A 518 -6.18 26.07 22.98
CA SER A 518 -4.79 26.54 23.00
C SER A 518 -4.60 27.84 22.23
N PHE A 519 -5.22 27.95 21.05
CA PHE A 519 -5.19 29.17 20.25
C PHE A 519 -5.91 30.34 20.95
N GLY A 520 -7.09 30.08 21.53
CA GLY A 520 -7.86 31.04 22.31
C GLY A 520 -7.04 31.65 23.45
N GLN A 521 -6.33 30.82 24.20
CA GLN A 521 -5.48 31.27 25.31
C GLN A 521 -4.30 32.14 24.85
N ALA A 522 -3.73 31.86 23.67
CA ALA A 522 -2.57 32.57 23.15
C ALA A 522 -2.91 33.96 22.59
N PHE A 523 -4.08 34.11 21.95
CA PHE A 523 -4.44 35.35 21.23
C PHE A 523 -5.48 36.22 21.94
N TRP A 524 -6.41 35.64 22.69
CA TRP A 524 -7.59 36.34 23.24
C TRP A 524 -7.56 36.49 24.75
N ARG A 525 -6.35 36.55 25.31
CA ARG A 525 -6.12 36.67 26.74
C ARG A 525 -6.76 37.89 27.37
#